data_AF-A0A1N7F930-F1
#
_entry.id   AF-A0A1N7F930-F1
#
_cell.length_a   1.000
_cell.length_b   1.000
_cell.length_c   1.000
_cell.angle_alpha   90.00
_cell.angle_beta   90.00
_cell.angle_gamma   90.00
#
_symmetry.space_group_name_H-M   'P 1'
#
loop_
_entity.id
_entity.type
_entity.pdbx_description
1 polymer ?
#
loop_
_entity_poly.entity_id
_entity_poly.type
_entity_poly.pdbx_seq_one_letter_code
_entity_poly.pdbx_strand_id
1 'polypeptide(L)'
;MLWHIRHARWLDGRPTTHRDEAGELIWDEEDGDDLKILGVYSSEVRANERIQRARELPGFRDEPNCFYINGYTLDQDEWIDGFVTIPRAGQAD
;
A
#
# COMPACT_ATOMS: atom_id res chain seq x y z
N MET A 1 5.02 5.86 8.12
CA MET A 1 5.48 4.94 7.06
C MET A 1 4.87 5.37 5.72
N LEU A 2 5.59 5.18 4.62
CA LEU A 2 5.18 5.63 3.28
C LEU A 2 4.82 4.44 2.42
N TRP A 3 3.66 4.53 1.79
CA TRP A 3 3.10 3.54 0.90
C TRP A 3 2.84 4.13 -0.48
N HIS A 4 2.85 3.27 -1.50
CA HIS A 4 2.23 3.53 -2.79
C HIS A 4 1.26 2.40 -3.09
N ILE A 5 0.09 2.76 -3.60
CA ILE A 5 -0.97 1.82 -4.01
C ILE A 5 -0.95 1.79 -5.53
N ARG A 6 -0.73 0.62 -6.10
CA ARG A 6 -0.95 0.40 -7.52
C ARG A 6 -2.29 -0.30 -7.70
N HIS A 7 -3.23 0.37 -8.34
CA HIS A 7 -4.54 -0.22 -8.53
C HIS A 7 -4.55 -1.24 -9.68
N ALA A 8 -5.35 -2.29 -9.51
CA ALA A 8 -5.67 -3.22 -10.57
C ALA A 8 -6.36 -2.47 -11.73
N ARG A 9 -5.99 -2.84 -12.95
CA ARG A 9 -6.65 -2.31 -14.15
C ARG A 9 -7.79 -3.23 -14.54
N TRP A 10 -8.96 -2.66 -14.70
CA TRP A 10 -10.11 -3.39 -15.23
C TRP A 10 -9.87 -3.80 -16.68
N LEU A 11 -10.09 -5.08 -16.99
CA LEU A 11 -9.94 -5.62 -18.35
C LEU A 11 -11.04 -5.12 -19.31
N ASP A 12 -12.18 -4.69 -18.75
CA ASP A 12 -13.31 -4.13 -19.50
C ASP A 12 -13.10 -2.64 -19.90
N GLY A 13 -11.99 -2.03 -19.49
CA GLY A 13 -11.62 -0.67 -19.83
C GLY A 13 -12.35 0.41 -19.03
N ARG A 14 -13.16 0.06 -18.01
CA ARG A 14 -13.73 1.07 -17.11
C ARG A 14 -12.60 1.81 -16.37
N PRO A 15 -12.78 3.10 -16.05
CA PRO A 15 -11.78 3.84 -15.28
C PRO A 15 -11.65 3.25 -13.87
N THR A 16 -10.43 3.22 -13.37
CA THR A 16 -10.15 2.89 -11.98
C THR A 16 -10.47 4.11 -11.11
N THR A 17 -11.27 3.91 -10.08
CA THR A 17 -11.47 4.91 -9.03
C THR A 17 -10.29 4.81 -8.08
N HIS A 18 -9.59 5.93 -7.85
CA HIS A 18 -8.42 5.95 -6.96
C HIS A 18 -8.74 6.56 -5.59
N ARG A 19 -9.78 7.39 -5.51
CA ARG A 19 -10.20 8.08 -4.30
C ARG A 19 -11.72 8.10 -4.18
N ASP A 20 -12.21 8.10 -2.95
CA ASP A 20 -13.63 8.26 -2.67
C ASP A 20 -14.10 9.72 -2.76
N GLU A 21 -15.37 9.98 -2.40
CA GLU A 21 -15.97 11.31 -2.41
C GLU A 21 -15.35 12.27 -1.38
N ALA A 22 -14.75 11.75 -0.30
CA ALA A 22 -14.02 12.53 0.71
C ALA A 22 -12.57 12.83 0.27
N GLY A 23 -12.12 12.19 -0.81
CA GLY A 23 -10.76 12.31 -1.33
C GLY A 23 -9.78 11.33 -0.67
N GLU A 24 -10.26 10.35 0.09
CA GLU A 24 -9.42 9.31 0.68
C GLU A 24 -9.04 8.26 -0.36
N LEU A 25 -7.82 7.71 -0.25
CA LEU A 25 -7.39 6.64 -1.16
C LEU A 25 -8.20 5.38 -0.89
N ILE A 26 -8.78 4.83 -1.96
CA ILE A 26 -9.42 3.51 -1.91
C ILE A 26 -8.43 2.46 -2.38
N TRP A 27 -8.52 1.26 -1.83
CA TRP A 27 -7.74 0.12 -2.28
C TRP A 27 -8.38 -1.17 -1.78
N ASP A 28 -8.22 -2.24 -2.55
CA ASP A 28 -8.69 -3.56 -2.19
C ASP A 28 -7.71 -4.63 -2.71
N GLU A 29 -7.02 -5.30 -1.79
CA GLU A 29 -6.08 -6.38 -2.13
C GLU A 29 -6.79 -7.59 -2.77
N GLU A 30 -8.07 -7.83 -2.45
CA GLU A 30 -8.86 -8.91 -3.05
C GLU A 30 -9.19 -8.61 -4.52
N ASP A 31 -9.41 -7.33 -4.88
CA ASP A 31 -9.57 -6.88 -6.26
C ASP A 31 -8.23 -6.77 -7.03
N GLY A 32 -7.11 -7.08 -6.36
CA GLY A 32 -5.78 -7.18 -6.95
C GLY A 32 -4.96 -5.89 -6.91
N ASP A 33 -5.32 -4.94 -6.05
CA ASP A 33 -4.47 -3.78 -5.78
C ASP A 33 -3.17 -4.22 -5.08
N ASP A 34 -2.06 -3.59 -5.46
CA ASP A 34 -0.72 -3.93 -5.00
C ASP A 34 -0.16 -2.79 -4.14
N LEU A 35 -0.04 -3.05 -2.85
CA LEU A 35 0.48 -2.09 -1.86
C LEU A 35 1.98 -2.27 -1.68
N LYS A 36 2.73 -1.17 -1.80
CA LYS A 36 4.18 -1.17 -1.61
C LYS A 36 4.59 -0.23 -0.49
N ILE A 37 5.27 -0.77 0.53
CA ILE A 37 6.04 0.05 1.48
C ILE A 37 7.27 0.59 0.77
N LEU A 38 7.35 1.91 0.62
CA LEU A 38 8.54 2.58 0.09
C LEU A 38 9.59 2.81 1.18
N GLY A 39 9.14 2.94 2.43
CA GLY A 39 10.02 3.04 3.59
C GLY A 39 9.34 3.60 4.84
N VAL A 40 10.06 3.50 5.96
CA VAL A 40 9.72 4.16 7.22
C VAL A 40 10.61 5.38 7.36
N TYR A 41 10.00 6.53 7.64
CA TYR A 41 10.69 7.83 7.71
C TYR A 41 10.52 8.43 9.10
N SER A 42 11.60 9.03 9.59
CA SER A 42 11.64 9.71 10.89
C SER A 42 10.82 10.99 10.94
N SER A 43 10.37 11.50 9.80
CA SER A 43 9.50 12.67 9.71
C SER A 43 8.69 12.65 8.42
N GLU A 44 7.56 13.35 8.45
CA GLU A 44 6.68 13.52 7.29
C GLU A 44 7.38 14.27 6.14
N VAL A 45 8.24 15.24 6.45
CA VAL A 45 9.04 15.97 5.44
C VAL A 45 9.90 15.02 4.62
N ARG A 46 10.62 14.09 5.27
CA ARG A 46 11.47 13.11 4.57
C ARG A 46 10.66 12.12 3.73
N ALA A 47 9.46 11.75 4.20
CA ALA A 47 8.53 10.94 3.42
C ALA A 47 8.05 11.69 2.17
N ASN A 48 7.71 12.97 2.30
CA ASN A 48 7.32 13.81 1.16
C ASN A 48 8.47 14.00 0.14
N GLU A 49 9.72 14.20 0.59
CA GLU A 49 10.89 14.23 -0.29
C GLU A 49 11.09 12.90 -1.04
N ARG A 50 10.79 11.77 -0.37
CA ARG A 50 10.80 10.46 -1.03
C ARG A 50 9.71 10.38 -2.11
N ILE A 51 8.50 10.87 -1.86
CA ILE A 51 7.39 10.88 -2.83
C ILE A 51 7.81 11.62 -4.10
N GLN A 52 8.43 12.81 -3.98
CA GLN A 52 8.85 13.58 -5.16
C GLN A 52 9.77 12.77 -6.07
N ARG A 53 10.77 12.08 -5.50
CA ARG A 53 11.66 11.19 -6.26
C ARG A 53 10.97 9.91 -6.74
N ALA A 54 9.97 9.41 -6.01
CA ALA A 54 9.23 8.19 -6.39
C ALA A 54 8.37 8.40 -7.63
N ARG A 55 7.76 9.58 -7.75
CA ARG A 55 6.87 9.95 -8.87
C ARG A 55 7.52 9.86 -10.24
N GLU A 56 8.84 9.92 -10.32
CA GLU A 56 9.59 9.84 -11.56
C GLU A 56 9.91 8.39 -11.98
N LEU A 57 9.78 7.43 -11.06
CA LEU A 57 10.13 6.04 -11.32
C LEU A 57 9.08 5.35 -12.21
N PRO A 58 9.50 4.42 -13.09
CA PRO A 58 8.58 3.57 -13.84
C PRO A 58 7.59 2.84 -12.93
N GLY A 59 6.34 2.71 -13.38
CA GLY A 59 5.25 2.15 -12.59
C GLY A 59 4.59 3.18 -11.66
N PHE A 60 5.35 3.90 -10.85
CA PHE A 60 4.80 4.93 -9.95
C PHE A 60 4.34 6.19 -10.68
N ARG A 61 5.05 6.59 -11.74
CA ARG A 61 4.65 7.72 -12.57
C ARG A 61 3.30 7.54 -13.28
N ASP A 62 2.83 6.30 -13.38
CA ASP A 62 1.52 5.99 -13.99
C ASP A 62 0.37 6.28 -13.01
N GLU A 63 0.67 6.30 -11.70
CA GLU A 63 -0.27 6.63 -10.62
C GLU A 63 0.39 7.58 -9.59
N PRO A 64 0.74 8.82 -9.98
CA PRO A 64 1.61 9.71 -9.21
C PRO A 64 0.95 10.29 -7.94
N ASN A 65 -0.35 10.05 -7.76
CA ASN A 65 -1.15 10.56 -6.65
C ASN A 65 -1.62 9.47 -5.69
N CYS A 66 -1.20 8.22 -5.91
CA CYS A 66 -1.58 7.06 -5.09
C CYS A 66 -0.54 6.77 -3.99
N PHE A 67 -0.03 7.83 -3.35
CA PHE A 67 0.88 7.73 -2.20
C PHE A 67 0.11 8.01 -0.91
N TYR A 68 0.43 7.25 0.14
CA TYR A 68 -0.17 7.39 1.47
C TYR A 68 0.92 7.39 2.55
N ILE A 69 0.84 8.35 3.47
CA ILE A 69 1.71 8.43 4.65
C ILE A 69 0.83 8.17 5.88
N ASN A 70 1.16 7.12 6.64
CA ASN A 70 0.56 6.90 7.97
C ASN A 70 1.58 7.18 9.08
N GLY A 71 1.09 7.67 10.22
CA GLY A 71 1.90 7.75 11.45
C GLY A 71 2.23 6.36 11.97
N TYR A 72 3.40 6.19 12.57
CA TYR A 72 3.77 4.96 13.27
C TYR A 72 4.71 5.33 14.42
N THR A 73 4.45 4.80 15.62
CA THR A 73 5.28 5.06 16.80
C THR A 73 6.48 4.13 16.77
N LEU A 74 7.68 4.68 16.89
CA LEU A 74 8.88 3.86 17.00
C LEU A 74 8.95 3.21 18.38
N ASP A 75 9.55 2.01 18.43
CA ASP A 75 9.74 1.22 19.66
C ASP A 75 8.42 0.87 20.38
N GLN A 76 7.31 0.80 19.63
CA GLN A 76 6.01 0.32 20.09
C GLN A 76 5.71 -1.04 19.44
N ASP A 77 5.30 -2.00 20.26
CA ASP A 77 4.83 -3.31 19.80
C ASP A 77 3.40 -3.20 19.27
N GLU A 78 3.18 -3.57 18.00
CA GLU A 78 1.84 -3.65 17.39
C GLU A 78 1.24 -5.05 17.49
N TRP A 79 2.10 -6.07 17.44
CA TRP A 79 1.70 -7.46 17.60
C TRP A 79 2.32 -7.99 18.89
N ILE A 80 1.48 -8.17 19.91
CA ILE A 80 1.92 -8.57 21.26
C ILE A 80 1.76 -10.07 21.52
N ASP A 81 1.12 -10.80 20.61
CA ASP A 81 0.82 -12.22 20.76
C ASP A 81 1.84 -13.11 20.01
N GLY A 82 1.72 -14.43 20.16
CA GLY A 82 2.44 -15.40 19.33
C GLY A 82 1.66 -15.77 18.06
N PHE A 83 2.22 -16.68 17.25
CA PHE A 83 1.49 -17.27 16.12
C PHE A 83 0.68 -18.51 16.54
N VAL A 84 -0.49 -18.69 15.95
CA VAL A 84 -1.22 -19.97 16.01
C VAL A 84 -0.86 -20.80 14.79
N THR A 85 -0.51 -22.08 15.00
CA THR A 85 -0.29 -23.02 13.90
C THR A 85 -1.61 -23.61 13.45
N ILE A 86 -1.98 -23.38 12.19
CA ILE A 86 -3.12 -24.02 11.55
C ILE A 86 -2.60 -25.24 10.76
N PRO A 87 -2.96 -26.48 11.13
CA PRO A 87 -2.55 -27.67 10.39
C PRO A 87 -3.10 -27.62 8.96
N ARG A 88 -2.25 -27.85 7.95
CA ARG A 88 -2.73 -28.10 6.60
C ARG A 88 -3.32 -29.50 6.55
N ALA A 89 -4.61 -29.63 6.22
CA ALA A 89 -5.15 -30.92 5.79
C ALA A 89 -4.39 -31.31 4.51
N GLY A 90 -3.66 -32.42 4.54
CA GLY A 90 -2.95 -32.92 3.38
C GLY A 90 -3.93 -33.06 2.22
N GLN A 91 -3.60 -32.44 1.09
CA GLN A 91 -4.28 -32.72 -0.17
C GLN A 91 -3.91 -34.17 -0.50
N ALA A 92 -4.84 -35.10 -0.32
CA ALA A 92 -4.66 -36.47 -0.77
C ALA A 92 -4.62 -36.44 -2.30
N ASP A 93 -3.54 -36.99 -2.86
CA ASP A 93 -3.29 -37.15 -4.31
C ASP A 93 -4.44 -37.86 -5.04
#